data_AF-A0A7W7RSV5-F1
#
_entry.id   AF-A0A7W7RSV5-F1
#
_cell.length_a   1.000
_cell.length_b   1.000
_cell.length_c   1.000
_cell.angle_alpha   90.00
_cell.angle_beta   90.00
_cell.angle_gamma   90.00
#
_symmetry.space_group_name_H-M   'P 1'
#
loop_
_entity.id
_entity.type
_entity.pdbx_description
1 polymer ?
#
loop_
_entity_poly.entity_id
_entity_poly.type
_entity_poly.pdbx_seq_one_letter_code
_entity_poly.pdbx_strand_id
1 'polypeptide(L)'
;MRHVEHVMGTVFSFDVRHSGPGDAGQALTEAVAWLHRVDAVFSTYRPDSPVSRLGRGEIDLADCPPEVAGILDLCDAVTELSHGYFTAYPRGRLDPSAMVKGWAIERASDILTRSGAVDHCVNGGGDIQLAGTAAPGCPWRTGIAHPLLRANSSPWSPDATSPWRRRAPPSAGRTSSTRTPAAPRRSWPRSP
;
A
#
# COMPACT_ATOMS: atom_id res chain seq x y z
N MET A 1 -14.86 -2.24 -10.21
CA MET A 1 -14.81 -0.76 -10.19
C MET A 1 -13.36 -0.32 -10.31
N ARG A 2 -13.08 0.73 -11.10
CA ARG A 2 -11.75 1.35 -11.15
C ARG A 2 -11.88 2.84 -10.87
N HIS A 3 -10.97 3.39 -10.08
CA HIS A 3 -10.92 4.82 -9.73
C HIS A 3 -9.50 5.33 -9.78
N VAL A 4 -9.34 6.60 -10.12
CA VAL A 4 -8.06 7.30 -10.18
C VAL A 4 -8.19 8.60 -9.40
N GLU A 5 -7.25 8.84 -8.49
CA GLU A 5 -7.23 9.98 -7.59
C GLU A 5 -5.90 10.72 -7.65
N HIS A 6 -5.93 12.05 -7.78
CA HIS A 6 -4.73 12.88 -7.77
C HIS A 6 -4.52 13.47 -6.37
N VAL A 7 -3.53 12.95 -5.63
CA VAL A 7 -3.30 13.31 -4.22
C VAL A 7 -1.87 12.96 -3.81
N MET A 8 -1.33 13.59 -2.74
CA MET A 8 0.04 13.36 -2.24
C MET A 8 1.14 13.52 -3.31
N GLY A 9 0.96 14.47 -4.23
CA GLY A 9 1.92 14.74 -5.31
C GLY A 9 2.06 13.61 -6.33
N THR A 10 1.12 12.67 -6.38
CA THR A 10 1.13 11.55 -7.32
C THR A 10 -0.29 11.16 -7.75
N VAL A 11 -0.40 10.04 -8.46
CA VAL A 11 -1.68 9.45 -8.89
C VAL A 11 -1.86 8.13 -8.14
N PHE A 12 -2.98 8.02 -7.43
CA PHE A 12 -3.44 6.79 -6.84
C PHE A 12 -4.47 6.14 -7.76
N SER A 13 -4.41 4.82 -7.88
CA SER A 13 -5.40 4.05 -8.61
C SER A 13 -5.92 2.92 -7.74
N PHE A 14 -7.23 2.70 -7.85
CA PHE A 14 -7.95 1.65 -7.14
C PHE A 14 -8.57 0.73 -8.19
N ASP A 15 -8.33 -0.57 -8.04
CA ASP A 15 -8.99 -1.61 -8.84
C ASP A 15 -9.70 -2.58 -7.88
N VAL A 16 -11.02 -2.46 -7.78
CA VAL A 16 -11.88 -3.25 -6.89
C VAL A 16 -12.65 -4.27 -7.74
N ARG A 17 -12.40 -5.57 -7.53
CA ARG A 17 -12.93 -6.67 -8.34
C ARG A 17 -14.19 -7.28 -7.76
N HIS A 18 -14.16 -7.59 -6.47
CA HIS A 18 -15.29 -8.12 -5.73
C HIS A 18 -15.59 -7.20 -4.56
N SER A 19 -16.81 -6.71 -4.54
CA SER A 19 -17.46 -6.28 -3.31
C SER A 19 -18.30 -7.44 -2.84
N GLY A 20 -18.13 -7.84 -1.58
CA GLY A 20 -19.14 -8.60 -0.87
C GLY A 20 -20.45 -7.80 -0.76
N PRO A 21 -21.35 -8.10 0.18
CA PRO A 21 -22.64 -7.40 0.31
C PRO A 21 -22.52 -5.90 0.70
N GLY A 22 -21.32 -5.36 0.87
CA GLY A 22 -21.08 -3.96 1.23
C GLY A 22 -21.06 -3.01 0.03
N ASP A 23 -21.16 -1.71 0.32
CA ASP A 23 -21.12 -0.65 -0.70
C ASP A 23 -19.66 -0.31 -1.07
N ALA A 24 -19.22 -0.85 -2.21
CA ALA A 24 -17.90 -0.58 -2.77
C ALA A 24 -17.65 0.91 -3.07
N GLY A 25 -18.70 1.65 -3.43
CA GLY A 25 -18.62 3.07 -3.76
C GLY A 25 -18.41 3.92 -2.51
N GLN A 26 -19.13 3.62 -1.43
CA GLN A 26 -18.90 4.25 -0.14
C GLN A 26 -17.49 3.94 0.38
N ALA A 27 -17.08 2.67 0.33
CA ALA A 27 -15.74 2.25 0.76
C ALA A 27 -14.62 2.99 0.00
N LEU A 28 -14.79 3.14 -1.31
CA LEU A 28 -13.86 3.89 -2.15
C LEU A 28 -13.84 5.37 -1.76
N THR A 29 -15.01 5.97 -1.52
CA THR A 29 -15.12 7.38 -1.10
C THR A 29 -14.38 7.61 0.22
N GLU A 30 -14.53 6.71 1.19
CA GLU A 30 -13.82 6.77 2.47
C GLU A 30 -12.31 6.59 2.29
N ALA A 31 -11.87 5.67 1.43
CA ALA A 31 -10.46 5.47 1.12
C ALA A 31 -9.82 6.70 0.43
N VAL A 32 -10.56 7.35 -0.47
CA VAL A 32 -10.12 8.61 -1.11
C VAL A 32 -10.04 9.75 -0.10
N ALA A 33 -11.07 9.92 0.72
CA ALA A 33 -11.09 10.94 1.77
C ALA A 33 -9.92 10.75 2.76
N TRP A 34 -9.59 9.50 3.08
CA TRP A 34 -8.41 9.16 3.85
C TRP A 34 -7.11 9.66 3.20
N LEU A 35 -6.88 9.40 1.92
CA LEU A 35 -5.66 9.87 1.23
C LEU A 35 -5.55 11.40 1.23
N HIS A 36 -6.67 12.12 1.07
CA HIS A 36 -6.69 13.58 1.17
C HIS A 36 -6.38 14.08 2.59
N ARG A 37 -6.85 13.36 3.62
CA ARG A 37 -6.49 13.65 5.02
C ARG A 37 -4.99 13.46 5.24
N VAL A 38 -4.41 12.38 4.70
CA VAL A 38 -2.96 12.14 4.77
C VAL A 38 -2.20 13.27 4.07
N ASP A 39 -2.60 13.69 2.87
CA ASP A 39 -1.96 14.81 2.18
C ASP A 39 -2.03 16.11 2.99
N ALA A 40 -3.20 16.44 3.55
CA ALA A 40 -3.38 17.62 4.38
C ALA A 40 -2.46 17.63 5.62
N VAL A 41 -2.22 16.46 6.23
CA VAL A 41 -1.39 16.32 7.43
C VAL A 41 0.11 16.27 7.11
N PHE A 42 0.49 15.43 6.15
CA PHE A 42 1.90 15.03 5.93
C PHE A 42 2.57 15.71 4.74
N SER A 43 1.87 16.53 3.95
CA SER A 43 2.50 17.19 2.80
C SER A 43 3.66 18.09 3.23
N THR A 44 4.84 17.84 2.69
CA THR A 44 6.02 18.70 2.87
C THR A 44 6.06 19.88 1.89
N TYR A 45 5.01 20.06 1.09
CA TYR A 45 4.88 21.15 0.11
C TYR A 45 3.82 22.18 0.50
N ARG A 46 2.80 21.76 1.25
CA ARG A 46 1.75 22.63 1.79
C ARG A 46 2.26 23.40 3.01
N PRO A 47 2.38 24.74 2.97
CA PRO A 47 2.94 25.50 4.09
C PRO A 47 2.13 25.37 5.38
N ASP A 48 0.82 25.15 5.25
CA ASP A 48 -0.16 25.03 6.33
C ASP A 48 -0.25 23.61 6.94
N SER A 49 0.41 22.60 6.35
CA SER A 49 0.34 21.24 6.89
C SER A 49 1.05 21.15 8.26
N PRO A 50 0.53 20.33 9.19
CA PRO A 50 1.20 20.00 10.45
C PRO A 50 2.67 19.63 10.28
N VAL A 51 3.02 18.73 9.35
CA VAL A 51 4.42 18.32 9.14
C VAL A 51 5.30 19.48 8.66
N SER A 52 4.79 20.34 7.76
CA SER A 52 5.57 21.50 7.30
C SER A 52 5.77 22.53 8.41
N ARG A 53 4.77 22.76 9.26
CA ARG A 53 4.86 23.68 10.41
C ARG A 53 5.80 23.13 11.49
N LEU A 54 5.68 21.83 11.81
CA LEU A 54 6.58 21.13 12.73
C LEU A 54 8.03 21.17 12.24
N GLY A 55 8.26 20.89 10.95
CA GLY A 55 9.60 20.94 10.35
C GLY A 55 10.23 22.34 10.33
N ARG A 56 9.44 23.41 10.51
CA ARG A 56 9.91 24.80 10.68
C ARG A 56 9.99 25.24 12.14
N GLY A 57 9.58 24.41 13.09
CA GLY A 57 9.52 24.74 14.52
C GLY A 57 8.42 25.75 14.87
N GLU A 58 7.36 25.86 14.06
CA GLU A 58 6.23 26.75 14.33
C GLU A 58 5.19 26.17 15.28
N ILE A 59 5.19 24.85 15.43
CA ILE A 59 4.35 24.09 16.35
C ILE A 59 5.17 22.96 16.96
N ASP A 60 4.71 22.48 18.12
CA ASP A 60 5.30 21.31 18.75
C ASP A 60 4.63 20.02 18.23
N LEU A 61 5.28 18.88 18.45
CA LEU A 61 4.72 17.58 18.10
C LEU A 61 3.36 17.32 18.80
N ALA A 62 3.16 17.87 19.99
CA ALA A 62 1.91 17.75 20.74
C ALA A 62 0.72 18.48 20.08
N ASP A 63 0.98 19.48 19.23
CA ASP A 63 -0.04 20.19 18.45
C ASP A 63 -0.38 19.49 17.13
N CYS A 64 0.40 18.47 16.75
CA CYS A 64 0.15 17.69 15.56
C CYS A 64 -0.94 16.63 15.80
N PRO A 65 -1.65 16.20 14.73
CA PRO A 65 -2.47 14.99 14.79
C PRO A 65 -1.66 13.79 15.29
N PRO A 66 -2.24 12.88 16.09
CA PRO A 66 -1.52 11.78 16.75
C PRO A 66 -0.81 10.84 15.78
N GLU A 67 -1.31 10.72 14.55
CA GLU A 67 -0.66 9.96 13.48
C GLU A 67 0.75 10.47 13.14
N VAL A 68 1.05 11.75 13.37
CA VAL A 68 2.39 12.31 13.12
C VAL A 68 3.41 11.68 14.06
N ALA A 69 3.12 11.63 15.36
CA ALA A 69 4.01 10.99 16.34
C ALA A 69 4.28 9.52 15.99
N GLY A 70 3.23 8.75 15.68
CA GLY A 70 3.38 7.34 15.31
C GLY A 70 4.21 7.13 14.03
N ILE A 71 4.10 8.02 13.05
CA ILE A 71 4.93 7.95 11.84
C ILE A 71 6.39 8.31 12.14
N LEU A 72 6.66 9.27 13.02
CA LEU A 72 8.02 9.60 13.42
C LEU A 72 8.67 8.44 14.20
N ASP A 73 7.93 7.80 15.10
CA ASP A 73 8.41 6.60 15.80
C ASP A 73 8.76 5.46 14.83
N LEU A 74 7.91 5.24 13.80
CA LEU A 74 8.20 4.27 12.74
C LEU A 74 9.44 4.66 11.91
N CYS A 75 9.59 5.95 11.62
CA CYS A 75 10.78 6.43 10.92
C CYS A 75 12.05 6.17 11.74
N ASP A 76 12.03 6.46 13.04
CA ASP A 76 13.17 6.25 13.94
C ASP A 76 13.54 4.76 14.04
N ALA A 77 12.54 3.88 14.17
CA ALA A 77 12.75 2.43 14.16
C ALA A 77 13.39 1.95 12.85
N VAL A 78 12.93 2.46 11.70
CA VAL A 78 13.50 2.08 10.40
C VAL A 78 14.86 2.71 10.17
N THR A 79 15.13 3.91 10.69
CA THR A 79 16.46 4.51 10.71
C THR A 79 17.45 3.62 11.47
N GLU A 80 17.08 3.09 12.63
CA GLU A 80 17.91 2.17 13.40
C GLU A 80 18.16 0.86 12.63
N LEU A 81 17.08 0.21 12.15
CA LEU A 81 17.16 -1.07 11.42
C LEU A 81 17.96 -0.96 10.12
N SER A 82 17.93 0.21 9.49
CA SER A 82 18.66 0.48 8.25
C SER A 82 20.04 1.09 8.50
N HIS A 83 20.52 1.20 9.73
CA HIS A 83 21.79 1.83 10.06
C HIS A 83 21.97 3.24 9.45
N GLY A 84 20.89 4.02 9.41
CA GLY A 84 20.88 5.38 8.88
C GLY A 84 20.74 5.50 7.36
N TYR A 85 20.60 4.39 6.61
CA TYR A 85 20.27 4.46 5.17
C TYR A 85 18.87 5.04 4.92
N PHE A 86 17.95 4.87 5.87
CA PHE A 86 16.67 5.56 5.93
C PHE A 86 16.71 6.68 6.98
N THR A 87 16.04 7.81 6.71
CA THR A 87 15.84 8.89 7.68
C THR A 87 14.58 9.70 7.37
N ALA A 88 13.91 10.19 8.42
CA ALA A 88 12.88 11.22 8.30
C ALA A 88 13.45 12.63 8.03
N TYR A 89 14.78 12.81 8.03
CA TYR A 89 15.43 14.11 7.85
C TYR A 89 16.37 14.15 6.64
N PRO A 90 15.94 13.74 5.43
CA PRO A 90 16.79 13.81 4.26
C PRO A 90 17.23 15.27 4.01
N ARG A 91 18.54 15.47 3.86
CA ARG A 91 19.15 16.82 3.72
C ARG A 91 18.85 17.77 4.90
N GLY A 92 18.62 17.21 6.10
CA GLY A 92 18.40 17.98 7.33
C GLY A 92 17.00 18.60 7.44
N ARG A 93 16.05 18.22 6.57
CA ARG A 93 14.67 18.71 6.61
C ARG A 93 13.73 17.56 6.95
N LEU A 94 12.78 17.81 7.85
CA LEU A 94 11.71 16.84 8.14
C LEU A 94 10.91 16.51 6.87
N ASP A 95 11.01 15.26 6.45
CA ASP A 95 10.32 14.66 5.30
C ASP A 95 10.10 13.16 5.55
N PRO A 96 9.00 12.79 6.23
CA PRO A 96 8.63 11.40 6.48
C PRO A 96 7.94 10.75 5.27
N SER A 97 7.92 11.39 4.09
CA SER A 97 7.10 10.95 2.94
C SER A 97 7.42 9.53 2.47
N ALA A 98 8.66 9.08 2.63
CA ALA A 98 9.09 7.72 2.32
C ALA A 98 8.38 6.65 3.17
N MET A 99 8.02 6.97 4.43
CA MET A 99 7.22 6.09 5.30
C MET A 99 5.71 6.27 5.04
N VAL A 100 5.28 7.53 4.89
CA VAL A 100 3.86 7.89 4.82
C VAL A 100 3.15 7.26 3.62
N LYS A 101 3.80 7.13 2.46
CA LYS A 101 3.15 6.57 1.25
C LYS A 101 2.69 5.13 1.45
N GLY A 102 3.58 4.26 1.93
CA GLY A 102 3.28 2.85 2.20
C GLY A 102 2.18 2.71 3.25
N TRP A 103 2.28 3.47 4.34
CA TRP A 103 1.26 3.50 5.40
C TRP A 103 -0.11 3.98 4.88
N ALA A 104 -0.14 4.99 4.02
CA ALA A 104 -1.37 5.54 3.47
C ALA A 104 -2.11 4.52 2.61
N ILE A 105 -1.40 3.79 1.73
CA ILE A 105 -2.02 2.76 0.87
C ILE A 105 -2.45 1.53 1.66
N GLU A 106 -1.70 1.14 2.69
CA GLU A 106 -2.08 0.04 3.59
C GLU A 106 -3.38 0.38 4.29
N ARG A 107 -3.49 1.58 4.85
CA ARG A 107 -4.70 2.01 5.54
C ARG A 107 -5.90 2.19 4.60
N ALA A 108 -5.67 2.65 3.36
CA ALA A 108 -6.71 2.71 2.33
C ALA A 108 -7.22 1.32 1.95
N SER A 109 -6.32 0.34 1.79
CA SER A 109 -6.66 -1.07 1.56
C SER A 109 -7.46 -1.68 2.72
N ASP A 110 -7.10 -1.33 3.95
CA ASP A 110 -7.84 -1.73 5.14
C ASP A 110 -9.28 -1.20 5.17
N ILE A 111 -9.48 0.07 4.79
CA ILE A 111 -10.82 0.68 4.69
C ILE A 111 -11.68 -0.09 3.68
N LEU A 112 -11.12 -0.41 2.52
CA LEU A 112 -11.80 -1.21 1.50
C LEU A 112 -12.14 -2.62 2.02
N THR A 113 -11.17 -3.30 2.63
CA THR A 113 -11.34 -4.66 3.16
C THR A 113 -12.46 -4.72 4.20
N ARG A 114 -12.45 -3.79 5.17
CA ARG A 114 -13.46 -3.75 6.25
C ARG A 114 -14.87 -3.44 5.76
N SER A 115 -14.97 -2.79 4.61
CA SER A 115 -16.25 -2.47 3.96
C SER A 115 -16.72 -3.58 3.00
N GLY A 116 -16.02 -4.72 2.96
CA GLY A 116 -16.39 -5.87 2.15
C GLY A 116 -15.81 -5.88 0.73
N ALA A 117 -15.05 -4.86 0.33
CA ALA A 117 -14.29 -4.88 -0.92
C ALA A 117 -13.00 -5.69 -0.71
N VAL A 118 -13.11 -7.03 -0.60
CA VAL A 118 -12.01 -7.91 -0.18
C VAL A 118 -11.03 -8.27 -1.30
N ASP A 119 -11.45 -8.11 -2.56
CA ASP A 119 -10.60 -8.32 -3.73
C ASP A 119 -10.29 -6.95 -4.37
N HIS A 120 -9.15 -6.36 -4.04
CA HIS A 120 -8.75 -5.07 -4.59
C HIS A 120 -7.23 -4.87 -4.70
N CYS A 121 -6.85 -3.86 -5.46
CA CYS A 121 -5.51 -3.34 -5.59
C CYS A 121 -5.54 -1.81 -5.40
N VAL A 122 -4.64 -1.30 -4.55
CA VAL A 122 -4.36 0.13 -4.39
C VAL A 122 -2.93 0.37 -4.84
N ASN A 123 -2.72 1.29 -5.76
CA ASN A 123 -1.38 1.68 -6.23
C ASN A 123 -1.24 3.20 -6.14
N GLY A 124 -0.20 3.69 -5.47
CA GLY A 124 0.13 5.12 -5.39
C GLY A 124 1.62 5.36 -5.65
N GLY A 125 1.95 6.00 -6.78
CA GLY A 125 3.33 6.40 -7.07
C GLY A 125 4.37 5.26 -7.14
N GLY A 126 3.93 4.02 -7.36
CA GLY A 126 4.80 2.83 -7.39
C GLY A 126 4.68 1.95 -6.14
N ASP A 127 4.13 2.46 -5.04
CA ASP A 127 3.78 1.67 -3.86
C ASP A 127 2.45 0.94 -4.12
N ILE A 128 2.40 -0.36 -3.82
CA ILE A 128 1.25 -1.21 -4.18
C ILE A 128 0.81 -2.07 -2.99
N GLN A 129 -0.48 -2.02 -2.67
CA GLN A 129 -1.15 -2.88 -1.70
C GLN A 129 -2.21 -3.73 -2.40
N LEU A 130 -2.20 -5.04 -2.12
CA LEU A 130 -3.07 -6.03 -2.75
C LEU A 130 -3.85 -6.80 -1.69
N ALA A 131 -5.16 -6.99 -1.93
CA ALA A 131 -6.02 -7.84 -1.12
C ALA A 131 -6.76 -8.85 -2.00
N GLY A 132 -6.88 -10.09 -1.52
CA GLY A 132 -7.61 -11.14 -2.20
C GLY A 132 -7.00 -11.55 -3.55
N THR A 133 -7.85 -11.66 -4.57
CA THR A 133 -7.54 -12.19 -5.89
C THR A 133 -8.04 -11.28 -7.01
N ALA A 134 -7.38 -11.31 -8.18
CA ALA A 134 -7.80 -10.52 -9.34
C ALA A 134 -9.06 -11.09 -10.01
N ALA A 135 -9.31 -12.40 -9.82
CA ALA A 135 -10.48 -13.17 -10.21
C ALA A 135 -10.47 -14.48 -9.40
N PRO A 136 -11.57 -15.27 -9.35
CA PRO A 136 -11.60 -16.52 -8.62
C PRO A 136 -10.41 -17.44 -8.96
N GLY A 137 -9.59 -17.77 -7.96
CA GLY A 137 -8.38 -18.60 -8.12
C GLY A 137 -7.20 -17.93 -8.84
N CYS A 138 -7.31 -16.64 -9.20
CA CYS A 138 -6.29 -15.90 -9.94
C CYS A 138 -5.62 -14.86 -9.04
N PRO A 139 -4.37 -15.07 -8.57
CA PRO A 139 -3.69 -14.09 -7.75
C PRO A 139 -3.42 -12.80 -8.54
N TRP A 140 -3.29 -11.69 -7.82
CA TRP A 140 -2.81 -10.44 -8.39
C TRP A 140 -1.41 -10.61 -8.98
N ARG A 141 -1.15 -9.93 -10.11
CA ARG A 141 0.15 -9.93 -10.78
C ARG A 141 0.70 -8.51 -10.79
N THR A 142 1.82 -8.31 -10.11
CA THR A 142 2.54 -7.04 -10.10
C THR A 142 3.78 -7.14 -10.97
N GLY A 143 3.93 -6.20 -11.90
CA GLY A 143 5.15 -6.07 -12.70
C GLY A 143 6.16 -5.18 -11.98
N ILE A 144 7.44 -5.53 -12.07
CA ILE A 144 8.54 -4.66 -11.65
C ILE A 144 9.07 -3.97 -12.91
N ALA A 145 9.00 -2.64 -12.93
CA ALA A 145 9.48 -1.87 -14.06
C ALA A 145 11.01 -1.93 -14.15
N HIS A 146 11.53 -2.10 -15.36
CA HIS A 146 12.96 -1.97 -15.59
C HIS A 146 13.35 -0.50 -15.45
N PRO A 147 14.34 -0.13 -14.61
CA PRO A 147 14.61 1.26 -14.25
C PRO A 147 15.02 2.15 -15.43
N LEU A 148 15.60 1.55 -16.47
CA LEU A 148 16.10 2.26 -17.66
C LEU A 148 15.15 2.21 -18.86
N LEU A 149 14.08 1.41 -18.81
CA LEU A 149 13.13 1.30 -19.94
C LEU A 149 11.84 2.00 -19.57
N ARG A 150 11.33 2.85 -20.48
CA ARG A 150 9.99 3.42 -20.31
C ARG A 150 8.94 2.33 -20.48
N ALA A 151 7.83 2.45 -19.75
CA ALA A 151 6.73 1.48 -19.78
C ALA A 151 6.17 1.21 -21.20
N ASN A 152 6.30 2.16 -22.12
CA ASN A 152 5.85 2.03 -23.51
C ASN A 152 6.93 1.56 -24.50
N SER A 153 8.13 1.22 -24.02
CA SER A 153 9.26 0.74 -24.84
C SER A 153 9.60 -0.73 -24.59
N SER A 154 8.70 -1.47 -23.93
CA SER A 154 8.89 -2.91 -23.74
C SER A 154 8.71 -3.66 -25.06
N PRO A 155 9.70 -4.47 -25.52
CA PRO A 155 9.51 -5.43 -26.60
C PRO A 155 8.60 -6.60 -26.20
N TRP A 156 8.22 -6.68 -24.92
CA TRP A 156 7.46 -7.79 -24.36
C TRP A 156 5.98 -7.59 -24.66
N SER A 157 5.54 -8.13 -25.81
CA SER A 157 4.13 -8.32 -26.13
C SER A 157 3.51 -9.37 -25.20
N PRO A 158 2.28 -9.18 -24.70
CA PRO A 158 1.56 -10.19 -23.91
C PRO A 158 1.31 -11.51 -24.66
N ASP A 159 1.52 -11.56 -25.98
CA ASP A 159 1.41 -12.76 -26.81
C ASP A 159 2.71 -13.59 -26.89
N ALA A 160 3.81 -13.11 -26.32
CA ALA A 160 5.04 -13.91 -26.24
C ALA A 160 4.94 -14.91 -25.08
N THR A 161 4.94 -16.18 -25.43
CA THR A 161 5.06 -17.38 -24.58
C THR A 161 6.14 -17.23 -23.50
N SER A 162 5.78 -16.60 -22.38
CA SER A 162 6.70 -16.43 -21.26
C SER A 162 6.91 -17.76 -20.53
N PRO A 163 8.17 -18.20 -20.31
CA PRO A 163 8.47 -19.45 -19.60
C PRO A 163 8.02 -19.43 -18.12
N TRP A 164 7.62 -18.26 -17.60
CA TRP A 164 7.16 -18.07 -16.23
C TRP A 164 5.65 -18.32 -16.03
N ARG A 165 4.90 -18.69 -17.08
CA ARG A 165 3.54 -19.20 -16.91
C ARG A 165 3.66 -20.59 -16.29
N ARG A 166 3.55 -20.69 -14.96
CA ARG A 166 3.31 -21.99 -14.31
C ARG A 166 2.10 -22.60 -15.01
N ARG A 167 2.32 -23.74 -15.69
CA ARG A 167 1.22 -24.57 -16.19
C ARG A 167 0.34 -24.90 -14.99
N ALA A 168 -0.97 -24.72 -15.13
CA ALA A 168 -1.90 -25.31 -14.19
C ALA A 168 -1.56 -26.82 -14.10
N PRO A 169 -1.44 -27.40 -12.90
CA PRO A 169 -1.23 -28.84 -12.81
C PRO A 169 -2.39 -29.54 -13.52
N PRO A 170 -2.14 -30.58 -14.33
CA PRO A 170 -3.22 -31.39 -14.87
C PRO A 170 -4.04 -31.95 -13.71
N SER A 171 -5.36 -31.95 -13.86
CA SER A 171 -6.29 -32.52 -12.90
C SER A 171 -5.93 -33.98 -12.63
N ALA A 172 -5.24 -34.25 -11.52
CA ALA A 172 -4.97 -35.59 -11.06
C ALA A 172 -6.25 -36.16 -10.47
N GLY A 173 -6.69 -37.30 -11.02
CA GLY A 173 -7.77 -38.10 -10.49
C GLY A 173 -7.53 -38.49 -9.02
N ARG A 174 -8.65 -38.74 -8.33
CA ARG A 174 -8.71 -39.21 -6.94
C ARG A 174 -7.67 -40.29 -6.66
N THR A 175 -6.76 -40.03 -5.74
CA THR A 175 -6.19 -41.04 -4.85
C THR A 175 -6.03 -40.48 -3.44
N SER A 176 -6.13 -41.39 -2.49
CA SER A 176 -6.44 -41.25 -1.08
C SER A 176 -5.32 -40.65 -0.21
N SER A 177 -5.74 -39.75 0.68
CA SER A 177 -5.31 -39.55 2.08
C SER A 177 -3.94 -40.11 2.53
N THR A 178 -3.01 -39.19 2.80
CA THR A 178 -2.11 -39.28 3.97
C THR A 178 -1.94 -37.90 4.60
N ARG A 179 -2.18 -37.82 5.91
CA ARG A 179 -2.24 -36.61 6.74
C ARG A 179 -0.86 -36.36 7.36
N THR A 180 -0.25 -35.21 7.08
CA THR A 180 1.00 -34.74 7.74
C THR A 180 0.68 -33.43 8.48
N PRO A 181 1.16 -33.24 9.74
CA PRO A 181 0.62 -32.22 10.64
C PRO A 181 1.06 -30.79 10.30
N ALA A 182 0.19 -29.83 10.66
CA ALA A 182 0.36 -28.41 10.44
C ALA A 182 1.44 -27.79 11.35
N ALA A 183 2.26 -26.91 10.77
CA ALA A 183 3.17 -26.05 11.51
C ALA A 183 2.41 -24.92 12.24
N PRO A 184 2.85 -24.50 13.45
CA PRO A 184 2.12 -23.52 14.25
C PRO A 184 2.18 -22.12 13.65
N ARG A 185 1.03 -21.44 13.63
CA ARG A 185 0.87 -20.03 13.23
C ARG A 185 1.39 -19.13 14.34
N ARG A 186 2.29 -18.19 14.03
CA ARG A 186 2.69 -17.10 14.93
C ARG A 186 1.59 -16.03 14.95
N SER A 187 1.04 -15.77 16.13
CA SER A 187 0.11 -14.68 16.42
C SER A 187 0.88 -13.42 16.84
N TRP A 188 0.53 -12.26 16.30
CA TRP A 188 0.99 -10.96 16.77
C TRP A 188 0.10 -10.47 17.93
N PRO A 189 0.65 -9.77 18.94
CA PRO A 189 -0.11 -9.28 20.07
C PRO A 189 -1.04 -8.13 19.65
N ARG A 190 -2.28 -8.17 20.14
CA ARG A 190 -3.15 -7.00 20.19
C ARG A 190 -2.84 -6.25 21.48
N SER A 191 -2.55 -4.96 21.36
CA SER A 191 -2.38 -4.04 22.50
C SER A 191 -3.73 -3.40 22.86
N PRO A 192 -3.86 -2.91 24.10
CA PRO A 192 -5.09 -2.98 24.92
C PRO A 192 -6.21 -2.02 24.54
#